data_AF-A0A7X6ZXN1-F1
#
_entry.id   AF-A0A7X6ZXN1-F1
#
_cell.length_a   1.000
_cell.length_b   1.000
_cell.length_c   1.000
_cell.angle_alpha   90.00
_cell.angle_beta   90.00
_cell.angle_gamma   90.00
#
_symmetry.space_group_name_H-M   'P 1'
#
loop_
_entity.id
_entity.type
_entity.pdbx_description
1 polymer ?
#
loop_
_entity_poly.entity_id
_entity_poly.type
_entity_poly.pdbx_seq_one_letter_code
_entity_poly.pdbx_strand_id
1 'polypeptide(L)'
;SGAQLTLSAFTVVLGNTGTMILSVGLALFSFSTILGWYWYSETCGVYIFGNKVIPVLKVVWVALIVLGAAGGVLLGNAGQFLTNLWDLSDTLNGLMAAPNLVALLILSGEMRRLVKDFDEKRRTGKLKI
;
A
#
# COMPACT_ATOMS: atom_id res chain seq x y z
N SER A 1 18.12 -8.59 0.48
CA SER A 1 16.71 -8.14 0.52
C SER A 1 15.84 -9.24 1.11
N GLY A 2 14.77 -8.90 1.84
CA GLY A 2 13.86 -9.90 2.44
C GLY A 2 13.28 -10.89 1.43
N ALA A 3 12.99 -10.45 0.20
CA ALA A 3 12.54 -11.34 -0.87
C ALA A 3 13.58 -12.40 -1.27
N GLN A 4 14.87 -12.03 -1.36
CA GLN A 4 15.95 -12.98 -1.62
C GLN A 4 16.13 -13.98 -0.47
N LEU A 5 16.00 -13.52 0.79
CA LEU A 5 16.12 -14.38 1.96
C LEU A 5 15.00 -15.43 2.00
N THR A 6 13.76 -15.02 1.71
CA THR A 6 12.62 -15.93 1.61
C THR A 6 12.77 -16.90 0.45
N LEU A 7 13.23 -16.44 -0.72
CA LEU A 7 13.52 -17.31 -1.86
C LEU A 7 14.55 -18.39 -1.48
N SER A 8 15.69 -18.00 -0.89
CA SER A 8 16.72 -18.94 -0.45
C SER A 8 16.20 -19.94 0.59
N ALA A 9 15.38 -19.50 1.55
CA ALA A 9 14.77 -20.40 2.54
C ALA A 9 13.80 -21.40 1.91
N PHE A 10 12.97 -20.97 0.95
CA PHE A 10 12.06 -21.85 0.21
C PHE A 10 12.80 -22.81 -0.72
N THR A 11 13.93 -22.40 -1.31
CA THR A 11 14.79 -23.30 -2.10
C THR A 11 15.37 -24.41 -1.25
N VAL A 12 15.75 -24.14 0.01
CA VAL A 12 16.28 -25.15 0.94
C VAL A 12 15.23 -26.20 1.31
N VAL A 13 13.97 -25.81 1.48
CA VAL A 13 12.91 -26.70 1.99
C VAL A 13 12.10 -27.38 0.88
N LEU A 14 11.78 -26.68 -0.22
CA LEU A 14 10.91 -27.15 -1.31
C LEU A 14 11.64 -27.32 -2.66
N GLY A 15 12.93 -27.01 -2.73
CA GLY A 15 13.71 -27.10 -3.96
C GLY A 15 13.27 -26.10 -5.05
N ASN A 16 13.55 -26.43 -6.31
CA ASN A 16 13.32 -25.52 -7.43
C ASN A 16 11.83 -25.21 -7.67
N THR A 17 10.94 -26.17 -7.40
CA THR A 17 9.48 -26.04 -7.55
C THR A 17 8.90 -25.01 -6.58
N GLY A 18 9.36 -24.98 -5.32
CA GLY A 18 8.93 -23.99 -4.33
C GLY A 18 9.32 -22.57 -4.70
N THR A 19 10.49 -22.41 -5.33
CA THR A 19 11.00 -21.11 -5.79
C THR A 19 10.15 -20.54 -6.92
N MET A 20 9.66 -21.39 -7.84
CA MET A 20 8.79 -20.98 -8.94
C MET A 20 7.40 -20.55 -8.46
N ILE A 21 6.78 -21.32 -7.57
CA ILE A 21 5.48 -20.99 -6.97
C ILE A 21 5.56 -19.67 -6.21
N LEU A 22 6.60 -19.50 -5.39
CA LEU A 22 6.81 -18.26 -4.64
C LEU A 22 6.98 -17.06 -5.57
N SER A 23 7.74 -17.19 -6.66
CA SER A 23 7.94 -16.11 -7.63
C SER A 23 6.64 -15.68 -8.29
N VAL A 24 5.79 -16.63 -8.69
CA VAL A 24 4.46 -16.33 -9.26
C VAL A 24 3.55 -15.67 -8.22
N GLY A 25 3.53 -16.20 -6.98
CA GLY A 25 2.77 -15.60 -5.89
C GLY A 25 3.20 -14.17 -5.57
N LEU A 26 4.51 -13.92 -5.53
CA LEU A 26 5.08 -12.60 -5.29
C LEU A 26 4.76 -11.63 -6.43
N ALA A 27 4.75 -12.10 -7.69
CA ALA A 27 4.36 -11.30 -8.84
C ALA A 27 2.88 -10.89 -8.77
N LEU A 28 1.98 -11.81 -8.46
CA LEU A 28 0.55 -11.51 -8.30
C LEU A 28 0.28 -10.57 -7.12
N PHE A 29 0.97 -10.79 -6.00
CA PHE A 29 0.84 -9.95 -4.81
C PHE A 29 1.39 -8.54 -5.02
N SER A 30 2.55 -8.40 -5.66
CA SER A 30 3.10 -7.09 -6.00
C SER A 30 2.20 -6.36 -6.99
N PHE A 31 1.64 -7.05 -7.99
CA PHE A 31 0.69 -6.46 -8.93
C PHE A 31 -0.56 -5.92 -8.24
N SER A 32 -1.20 -6.70 -7.34
CA SER A 32 -2.38 -6.23 -6.61
C SER A 32 -2.05 -5.05 -5.69
N THR A 33 -0.87 -5.06 -5.05
CA THR A 33 -0.40 -3.96 -4.20
C THR A 33 -0.22 -2.67 -5.00
N ILE A 34 0.42 -2.74 -6.17
CA ILE A 34 0.63 -1.57 -7.04
C ILE A 34 -0.71 -0.96 -7.47
N LEU A 35 -1.70 -1.79 -7.82
CA LEU A 35 -3.04 -1.29 -8.18
C LEU A 35 -3.77 -0.64 -6.99
N GLY A 36 -3.65 -1.22 -5.80
CA GLY A 36 -4.25 -0.66 -4.59
C GLY A 36 -3.69 0.72 -4.26
N TRP A 37 -2.36 0.88 -4.31
CA TRP A 37 -1.72 2.16 -4.05
C TRP A 37 -1.96 3.19 -5.15
N TYR A 38 -2.09 2.76 -6.42
CA TYR A 38 -2.51 3.64 -7.51
C TYR A 38 -3.87 4.27 -7.22
N TRP A 39 -4.85 3.47 -6.83
CA TRP A 39 -6.21 3.96 -6.55
C TRP A 39 -6.23 4.92 -5.35
N TYR A 40 -5.43 4.64 -4.32
CA TYR A 40 -5.26 5.55 -3.19
C TYR A 40 -4.68 6.90 -3.64
N SER A 41 -3.60 6.88 -4.42
CA SER A 41 -2.96 8.09 -4.97
C SER A 41 -3.90 8.89 -5.88
N GLU A 42 -4.68 8.21 -6.73
CA GLU A 42 -5.69 8.85 -7.60
C GLU A 42 -6.76 9.56 -6.77
N THR A 43 -7.28 8.90 -5.72
CA THR A 43 -8.32 9.47 -4.85
C THR A 43 -7.81 10.70 -4.10
N CYS A 44 -6.61 10.63 -3.50
CA CYS A 44 -5.99 11.77 -2.82
C CYS A 44 -5.66 12.91 -3.79
N GLY A 45 -5.16 12.58 -4.98
CA GLY A 45 -4.83 13.56 -6.02
C GLY A 45 -6.06 14.29 -6.55
N VAL A 46 -7.16 13.57 -6.77
CA VAL A 46 -8.45 14.15 -7.15
C VAL A 46 -9.02 15.02 -6.03
N TYR A 47 -8.87 14.63 -4.76
CA TYR A 47 -9.32 15.44 -3.63
C TYR A 47 -8.60 16.80 -3.55
N ILE A 48 -7.29 16.84 -3.82
CA ILE A 48 -6.49 18.07 -3.71
C ILE A 48 -6.57 18.94 -4.97
N PHE A 49 -6.48 18.34 -6.16
CA PHE A 49 -6.32 19.06 -7.42
C PHE A 49 -7.50 18.91 -8.40
N GLY A 50 -8.51 18.12 -8.05
CA GLY A 50 -9.67 17.82 -8.88
C GLY A 50 -9.40 16.78 -9.98
N ASN A 51 -10.44 16.47 -10.77
CA ASN A 51 -10.42 15.40 -11.80
C ASN A 51 -9.40 15.60 -12.94
N LYS A 52 -8.85 16.80 -13.12
CA LYS A 52 -7.96 17.10 -14.26
C LYS A 52 -6.56 16.50 -14.10
N VAL A 53 -6.18 16.07 -12.89
CA VAL A 53 -4.83 15.55 -12.59
C VAL A 53 -4.69 14.04 -12.81
N ILE A 54 -5.81 13.31 -12.97
CA ILE A 54 -5.84 11.86 -13.23
C ILE A 54 -4.86 11.41 -14.35
N PRO A 55 -4.84 12.01 -15.57
CA PRO A 55 -3.93 11.57 -16.62
C PRO A 55 -2.46 11.80 -16.27
N VAL A 56 -2.14 12.89 -15.57
CA VAL A 56 -0.76 13.18 -15.13
C VAL A 56 -0.32 12.17 -14.07
N LEU A 57 -1.18 11.87 -13.09
CA LEU A 57 -0.89 10.87 -12.06
C LEU A 57 -0.65 9.49 -12.64
N LYS A 58 -1.42 9.06 -13.65
CA LYS A 58 -1.19 7.80 -14.37
C LYS A 58 0.21 7.72 -14.97
N VAL A 59 0.62 8.77 -15.68
CA VAL A 59 1.95 8.81 -16.33
C VAL A 59 3.06 8.78 -15.28
N VAL A 60 2.94 9.57 -14.22
CA VAL A 60 3.90 9.58 -13.11
C VAL A 60 3.96 8.22 -12.41
N TRP A 61 2.81 7.58 -12.19
CA TRP A 61 2.73 6.28 -11.55
C TRP A 61 3.44 5.19 -12.35
N VAL A 62 3.21 5.14 -13.66
CA VAL A 62 3.91 4.20 -14.55
C VAL A 62 5.41 4.46 -14.55
N ALA A 63 5.84 5.74 -14.59
CA ALA A 63 7.26 6.10 -14.49
C ALA A 63 7.88 5.62 -13.17
N LEU A 64 7.19 5.78 -12.04
CA LEU A 64 7.64 5.32 -10.73
C LEU A 64 7.73 3.79 -10.64
N ILE A 65 6.82 3.03 -11.26
CA ILE A 65 6.91 1.57 -11.34
C ILE A 65 8.18 1.17 -12.11
N VAL A 66 8.43 1.79 -13.25
CA VAL A 66 9.61 1.50 -14.08
C VAL A 66 10.89 1.85 -13.32
N LEU A 67 10.93 3.01 -12.64
CA LEU A 67 12.06 3.42 -11.80
C LEU A 67 12.24 2.49 -10.58
N GLY A 68 11.17 2.02 -9.95
CA GLY A 68 11.26 1.08 -8.83
C GLY A 68 11.77 -0.30 -9.27
N ALA A 69 11.34 -0.79 -10.43
CA ALA A 69 11.76 -2.07 -10.98
C ALA A 69 13.19 -2.04 -11.56
N ALA A 70 13.55 -0.97 -12.28
CA ALA A 70 14.81 -0.87 -13.01
C ALA A 70 15.88 -0.03 -12.29
N GLY A 71 15.51 0.82 -11.33
CA GLY A 71 16.41 1.77 -10.67
C GLY A 71 17.57 1.11 -9.94
N GLY A 72 17.37 -0.08 -9.35
CA GLY A 72 18.44 -0.85 -8.74
C GLY A 72 19.51 -1.34 -9.74
N VAL A 73 19.12 -1.56 -11.00
CA VAL A 73 20.02 -1.99 -12.09
C VAL A 73 20.62 -0.77 -12.83
N LEU A 74 19.84 0.30 -13.00
CA LEU A 74 20.22 1.53 -13.72
C LEU A 74 21.17 2.45 -12.93
N LEU A 75 21.08 2.49 -11.60
CA LEU A 75 21.88 3.38 -10.73
C LEU A 75 23.11 2.69 -10.11
N GLY A 76 23.43 1.44 -10.49
CA GLY A 76 24.67 0.75 -10.13
C GLY A 76 24.81 0.32 -8.66
N ASN A 77 23.84 0.64 -7.80
CA ASN A 77 23.90 0.32 -6.36
C ASN A 77 22.53 -0.09 -5.79
N ALA A 78 22.05 -1.26 -6.20
CA ALA A 78 20.72 -1.78 -5.87
C ALA A 78 20.43 -1.82 -4.35
N GLY A 79 21.43 -2.11 -3.52
CA GLY A 79 21.25 -2.21 -2.07
C GLY A 79 20.89 -0.86 -1.43
N GLN A 80 21.67 0.18 -1.70
CA GLN A 80 21.48 1.49 -1.09
C GLN A 80 20.25 2.22 -1.64
N PHE A 81 19.94 2.05 -2.93
CA PHE A 81 18.73 2.60 -3.53
C PHE A 81 17.46 2.01 -2.91
N LEU A 82 17.42 0.69 -2.71
CA LEU A 82 16.28 0.05 -2.04
C LEU A 82 16.14 0.54 -0.60
N THR A 83 17.22 0.56 0.20
CA THR A 83 17.16 1.03 1.59
C THR A 83 16.63 2.46 1.68
N ASN A 84 17.13 3.38 0.86
CA ASN A 84 16.65 4.76 0.83
C ASN A 84 15.16 4.86 0.45
N LEU A 85 14.69 4.03 -0.48
CA LEU A 85 13.26 3.96 -0.83
C LEU A 85 12.39 3.43 0.31
N TRP A 86 12.87 2.42 1.04
CA TRP A 86 12.18 1.88 2.21
C TRP A 86 12.09 2.92 3.33
N ASP A 87 13.20 3.59 3.65
CA ASP A 87 13.23 4.64 4.68
C ASP A 87 12.32 5.82 4.33
N LEU A 88 12.31 6.21 3.05
CA LEU A 88 11.41 7.25 2.55
C LEU A 88 9.94 6.82 2.64
N SER A 89 9.63 5.60 2.21
CA SER A 89 8.28 5.03 2.29
C SER A 89 7.77 4.98 3.74
N ASP A 90 8.60 4.51 4.67
CA ASP A 90 8.24 4.40 6.07
C ASP A 90 8.05 5.78 6.71
N THR A 91 8.88 6.76 6.33
CA THR A 91 8.73 8.15 6.79
C THR A 91 7.43 8.77 6.28
N LEU A 92 7.09 8.60 5.01
CA LEU A 92 5.85 9.12 4.42
C LEU A 92 4.61 8.44 5.00
N ASN A 93 4.66 7.12 5.22
CA ASN A 93 3.59 6.39 5.88
C ASN A 93 3.42 6.83 7.34
N GLY A 94 4.52 7.08 8.05
CA GLY A 94 4.49 7.64 9.40
C GLY A 94 3.83 9.02 9.43
N LEU A 95 4.17 9.90 8.47
CA LEU A 95 3.60 11.23 8.34
C LEU A 95 2.10 11.19 7.98
N MET A 96 1.66 10.21 7.20
CA MET A 96 0.25 9.98 6.91
C MET A 96 -0.51 9.42 8.11
N ALA A 97 0.10 8.48 8.84
CA ALA A 97 -0.52 7.82 9.99
C ALA A 97 -0.66 8.76 11.20
N ALA A 98 0.32 9.63 11.46
CA ALA A 98 0.32 10.54 12.60
C ALA A 98 -0.95 11.42 12.72
N PRO A 99 -1.36 12.22 11.70
CA PRO A 99 -2.57 13.03 11.78
C PRO A 99 -3.83 12.16 11.85
N ASN A 100 -3.87 11.03 11.14
CA ASN A 100 -5.02 10.13 11.14
C ASN A 100 -5.25 9.49 12.52
N LEU A 101 -4.19 9.03 13.18
CA LEU A 101 -4.26 8.46 14.52
C LEU A 101 -4.66 9.51 15.57
N VAL A 102 -4.12 10.72 15.49
CA VAL A 102 -4.53 11.83 16.37
C VAL A 102 -6.02 12.15 16.19
N ALA A 103 -6.48 12.24 14.94
CA ALA A 103 -7.89 12.49 14.65
C ALA A 103 -8.79 11.36 15.19
N LEU A 104 -8.41 10.09 14.99
CA LEU A 104 -9.15 8.94 15.51
C LEU A 104 -9.20 8.91 17.04
N LEU A 105 -8.14 9.29 17.73
CA LEU A 105 -8.13 9.37 19.19
C LEU A 105 -9.13 10.43 19.69
N ILE A 106 -9.15 11.61 19.07
CA ILE A 106 -10.10 12.68 19.40
C ILE A 106 -11.54 12.27 19.06
N LEU A 107 -11.75 11.66 17.89
CA LEU A 107 -13.07 11.24 17.41
C LEU A 107 -13.56 9.92 18.02
N SER A 108 -12.74 9.24 18.84
CA SER A 108 -13.08 7.95 19.44
C SER A 108 -14.36 8.00 20.29
N GLY A 109 -14.65 9.14 20.93
CA GLY A 109 -15.89 9.38 21.66
C GLY A 109 -17.12 9.43 20.76
N GLU A 110 -17.04 10.18 19.65
CA GLU A 110 -18.12 10.29 18.67
C GLU A 110 -18.34 8.97 17.92
N MET A 111 -17.26 8.25 17.58
CA MET A 111 -17.36 6.91 17.00
C MET A 111 -18.15 5.96 17.90
N ARG A 112 -17.88 5.93 19.22
CA ARG A 112 -18.65 5.10 20.16
C ARG A 112 -20.13 5.47 20.20
N ARG A 113 -20.45 6.76 20.12
CA ARG A 113 -21.84 7.25 20.07
C ARG A 113 -22.55 6.82 18.78
N LEU A 114 -21.89 6.98 17.63
CA LEU A 114 -22.39 6.56 16.32
C LEU A 114 -22.57 5.04 16.23
N VAL A 115 -21.63 4.26 16.75
CA VAL A 115 -21.74 2.80 16.79
C VAL A 115 -22.93 2.37 17.66
N LYS A 116 -23.13 3.00 18.82
CA LYS A 116 -24.27 2.70 19.70
C LYS A 116 -25.62 3.06 19.06
N ASP A 117 -25.70 4.21 18.39
CA ASP A 117 -26.89 4.63 17.65
C ASP A 117 -27.17 3.71 16.44
N PHE A 118 -26.12 3.26 15.75
CA PHE A 118 -26.24 2.27 14.66
C PHE A 118 -26.74 0.92 15.16
N ASP A 119 -26.20 0.41 16.26
CA ASP A 119 -26.64 -0.85 16.88
C ASP A 119 -28.09 -0.76 17.40
N GLU A 120 -28.49 0.37 17.99
CA GLU A 120 -29.88 0.60 18.41
C GLU A 120 -30.84 0.66 17.20
N LYS A 121 -30.46 1.34 16.12
CA LYS A 121 -31.26 1.41 14.88
C LYS A 121 -31.34 0.07 14.14
N ARG A 122 -30.28 -0.75 14.23
CA ARG A 122 -30.28 -2.13 13.71
C ARG A 122 -31.18 -3.04 14.55
N ARG A 123 -31.10 -2.95 15.88
CA ARG A 123 -31.93 -3.74 16.81
C ARG A 123 -33.42 -3.39 16.75
N THR A 124 -33.74 -2.13 16.48
CA THR A 124 -35.13 -1.65 16.33
C THR A 124 -35.71 -1.87 14.93
N GLY A 125 -34.95 -2.47 13.99
CA GLY A 125 -35.42 -2.82 12.65
C GLY A 125 -35.66 -1.63 11.71
N LYS A 126 -35.21 -0.42 12.08
CA LYS A 126 -35.34 0.79 11.25
C LYS A 126 -34.31 0.86 10.12
N LEU A 127 -33.20 0.14 10.24
CA LEU A 127 -32.24 -0.10 9.17
C LEU A 127 -32.55 -1.45 8.53
N LYS A 128 -33.33 -1.45 7.44
CA LYS A 128 -33.35 -2.57 6.49
C LYS A 128 -32.09 -2.44 5.64
N ILE A 129 -31.13 -3.32 5.88
CA ILE A 129 -29.99 -3.55 4.99
C ILE A 129 -30.51 -4.27 3.75
#